data_AF-A0A6I1DXI7-F1
#
_entry.id   AF-A0A6I1DXI7-F1
#
_cell.length_a   1.000
_cell.length_b   1.000
_cell.length_c   1.000
_cell.angle_alpha   90.00
_cell.angle_beta   90.00
_cell.angle_gamma   90.00
#
_symmetry.space_group_name_H-M   'P 1'
#
loop_
_entity.id
_entity.type
_entity.pdbx_description
1 polymer ?
#
loop_
_entity_poly.entity_id
_entity_poly.type
_entity_poly.pdbx_seq_one_letter_code
_entity_poly.pdbx_strand_id
1 'polypeptide(L)'
;MVYSHKRDWSDKLSEALWAYRTTVRGPTHSTPFSLVYGCEAVVPLEVQIPSLRVSLQNDMTQESNVKLRLHELDNLDERRLEVRQSIELYQARMAGSFDKRVRQRAYKKGDLVLAVKRPMVFAHKSKGKFEPKWEGPYVIDKVFSNGAYALLNMEGDRCMLPINGKFLKRYYP
;
A
#
# COMPACT_ATOMS: atom_id res chain seq x y z
N MET A 1 -1.34 26.07 -10.20
CA MET A 1 -0.21 26.45 -9.33
C MET A 1 0.72 25.29 -8.93
N VAL A 2 0.75 24.13 -9.62
CA VAL A 2 1.71 23.02 -9.31
C VAL A 2 2.70 22.75 -10.47
N TYR A 3 2.57 23.46 -11.59
CA TYR A 3 3.31 23.12 -12.81
C TYR A 3 4.73 23.69 -12.92
N SER A 4 5.14 24.66 -12.07
CA SER A 4 6.49 25.28 -12.13
C SER A 4 7.54 24.62 -11.23
N HIS A 5 7.16 23.80 -10.25
CA HIS A 5 8.04 23.34 -9.15
C HIS A 5 8.16 21.82 -9.07
N LYS A 6 8.59 21.17 -10.16
CA LYS A 6 8.69 19.69 -10.21
C LYS A 6 9.74 19.08 -9.25
N ARG A 7 10.63 19.88 -8.65
CA ARG A 7 11.74 19.39 -7.82
C ARG A 7 11.64 19.75 -6.33
N ASP A 8 10.64 20.51 -5.92
CA ASP A 8 10.57 21.08 -4.56
C ASP A 8 9.73 20.19 -3.62
N TRP A 9 9.69 18.88 -3.90
CA TRP A 9 8.90 17.93 -3.13
C TRP A 9 9.42 17.78 -1.69
N SER A 10 10.73 17.97 -1.48
CA SER A 10 11.34 17.94 -0.14
C SER A 10 10.77 19.05 0.75
N ASP A 11 10.61 20.24 0.18
CA ASP A 11 10.17 21.43 0.90
C ASP A 11 8.68 21.35 1.23
N LYS A 12 7.92 20.60 0.44
CA LYS A 12 6.48 20.35 0.62
C LYS A 12 6.14 19.10 1.42
N LEU A 13 7.14 18.34 1.86
CA LEU A 13 6.92 17.10 2.60
C LEU A 13 6.22 17.33 3.94
N SER A 14 6.61 18.37 4.67
CA SER A 14 6.00 18.72 5.96
C SER A 14 4.51 19.08 5.82
N GLU A 15 4.17 19.90 4.83
CA GLU A 15 2.80 20.29 4.48
C GLU A 15 1.96 19.05 4.09
N ALA A 16 2.52 18.16 3.26
CA ALA A 16 1.86 16.93 2.84
C ALA A 16 1.61 15.97 4.02
N LEU A 17 2.59 15.83 4.91
CA LEU A 17 2.45 15.02 6.13
C LEU A 17 1.41 15.59 7.09
N TRP A 18 1.36 16.92 7.25
CA TRP A 18 0.32 17.56 8.04
C TRP A 18 -1.07 17.26 7.48
N ALA A 19 -1.29 17.52 6.19
CA ALA A 19 -2.55 17.23 5.52
C ALA A 19 -2.94 15.74 5.64
N TYR A 20 -1.98 14.83 5.49
CA TYR A 20 -2.22 13.40 5.67
C TYR A 20 -2.70 13.07 7.10
N ARG A 21 -2.11 13.69 8.12
CA ARG A 21 -2.42 13.44 9.53
C ARG A 21 -3.77 14.03 9.96
N THR A 22 -4.20 15.13 9.37
CA THR A 22 -5.43 15.84 9.75
C THR A 22 -6.63 15.54 8.83
N THR A 23 -6.43 14.78 7.75
CA THR A 23 -7.53 14.39 6.85
C THR A 23 -8.15 13.07 7.27
N VAL A 24 -9.48 13.03 7.33
CA VAL A 24 -10.25 11.81 7.61
C VAL A 24 -10.00 10.78 6.52
N ARG A 25 -9.66 9.54 6.91
CA ARG A 25 -9.41 8.46 5.96
C ARG A 25 -10.69 7.67 5.73
N GLY A 26 -11.00 7.37 4.47
CA GLY A 26 -12.21 6.63 4.10
C GLY A 26 -12.40 5.31 4.87
N PRO A 27 -11.40 4.43 4.99
CA PRO A 27 -11.56 3.14 5.68
C PRO A 27 -11.75 3.23 7.21
N THR A 28 -11.22 4.27 7.85
CA THR A 28 -11.21 4.41 9.31
C THR A 28 -12.22 5.44 9.83
N HIS A 29 -12.75 6.27 8.93
CA HIS A 29 -13.60 7.43 9.27
C HIS A 29 -13.01 8.35 10.36
N SER A 30 -11.70 8.27 10.60
CA SER A 30 -10.95 9.00 11.62
C SER A 30 -9.69 9.60 11.02
N THR A 31 -9.16 10.67 11.62
CA THR A 31 -7.86 11.22 11.22
C THR A 31 -6.72 10.42 11.88
N PRO A 32 -5.56 10.25 11.21
CA PRO A 32 -4.41 9.62 11.87
C PRO A 32 -3.96 10.36 13.13
N PHE A 33 -4.14 11.68 13.19
CA PHE A 33 -3.80 12.48 14.37
C PHE A 33 -4.67 12.10 15.58
N SER A 34 -6.00 12.00 15.42
CA SER A 34 -6.89 11.67 16.54
C SER A 34 -6.72 10.25 17.07
N LEU A 35 -6.26 9.31 16.24
CA LEU A 35 -5.93 7.95 16.70
C LEU A 35 -4.63 7.90 17.51
N VAL A 36 -3.72 8.86 17.32
CA VAL A 36 -2.48 8.95 18.11
C VAL A 36 -2.73 9.72 19.40
N TYR A 37 -3.39 10.88 19.30
CA TYR A 37 -3.49 11.84 20.39
C TYR A 37 -4.85 11.89 21.07
N GLY A 38 -5.87 11.14 20.64
CA GLY A 38 -7.20 11.14 21.26
C GLY A 38 -8.15 12.26 20.79
N CYS A 39 -7.61 13.35 20.24
CA CYS A 39 -8.36 14.51 19.78
C CYS A 39 -7.96 14.93 18.36
N GLU A 40 -8.82 15.68 17.69
CA GLU A 40 -8.54 16.21 16.37
C GLU A 40 -7.54 17.38 16.44
N ALA A 41 -6.63 17.44 15.46
CA ALA A 41 -5.66 18.54 15.38
C ALA A 41 -6.35 19.88 15.14
N VAL A 42 -5.94 20.91 15.87
CA VAL A 42 -6.33 22.29 15.57
C VAL A 42 -5.52 22.76 14.37
N VAL A 43 -6.20 23.11 13.29
CA VAL A 43 -5.57 23.59 12.05
C VAL A 43 -5.29 25.09 12.17
N PRO A 44 -4.19 25.63 11.61
CA PRO A 44 -3.89 27.06 11.72
C PRO A 44 -5.03 28.00 11.33
N LEU A 45 -5.86 27.60 10.35
CA LEU A 45 -7.04 28.37 9.93
C LEU A 45 -8.07 28.53 11.06
N GLU A 46 -8.24 27.52 11.93
CA GLU A 46 -9.17 27.55 13.08
C GLU A 46 -8.71 28.50 14.19
N VAL A 47 -7.42 28.87 14.18
CA VAL A 47 -6.83 29.85 15.11
C VAL A 47 -6.92 31.26 14.51
N GLN A 48 -6.62 31.39 13.21
CA GLN A 48 -6.70 32.67 12.49
C GLN A 48 -8.15 33.18 12.41
N ILE A 49 -9.08 32.28 12.16
CA ILE A 49 -10.52 32.53 12.23
C ILE A 49 -11.00 31.75 13.45
N PRO A 50 -11.21 32.40 14.61
CA PRO A 50 -11.54 31.72 15.86
C PRO A 50 -12.71 30.75 15.68
N SER A 51 -12.39 29.46 15.58
CA SER A 51 -13.40 28.42 15.45
C SER A 51 -14.14 28.26 16.78
N LEU A 52 -15.36 27.73 16.72
CA LEU A 52 -16.15 27.48 17.94
C LEU A 52 -15.38 26.67 18.98
N ARG A 53 -14.62 25.65 18.53
CA ARG A 53 -13.81 24.82 19.43
C ARG A 53 -12.72 25.64 20.13
N VAL A 54 -12.00 26.50 19.39
CA VAL A 54 -10.94 27.33 19.96
C VAL A 54 -11.52 28.36 20.93
N SER A 55 -12.65 28.98 20.60
CA SER A 55 -13.32 29.93 21.49
C SER A 55 -13.77 29.26 22.79
N LEU A 56 -14.45 28.11 22.71
CA LEU A 56 -14.87 27.34 23.89
C LEU A 56 -13.68 26.92 24.75
N GLN A 57 -12.57 26.49 24.12
CA GLN A 57 -11.37 26.08 24.84
C GLN A 57 -10.71 27.25 25.60
N ASN A 58 -10.75 28.46 25.04
CA ASN A 58 -10.21 29.66 25.69
C ASN A 58 -11.06 30.10 26.90
N ASP A 59 -12.37 29.87 26.85
CA ASP A 59 -13.31 30.21 27.93
C ASP A 59 -13.36 29.14 29.03
N MET A 60 -12.75 27.97 28.82
CA MET A 60 -12.72 26.86 29.78
C MET A 60 -11.73 27.09 30.93
N THR A 61 -12.13 26.70 32.13
CA THR A 61 -11.22 26.66 33.28
C THR A 61 -10.20 25.53 33.13
N GLN A 62 -9.02 25.69 33.73
CA GLN A 62 -7.98 24.68 33.64
C GLN A 62 -8.43 23.30 34.15
N GLU A 63 -9.20 23.25 35.24
CA GLU A 63 -9.74 22.00 35.77
C GLU A 63 -10.69 21.30 34.79
N SER A 64 -11.55 22.08 34.11
CA SER A 64 -12.47 21.53 33.12
C SER A 64 -11.73 20.99 31.90
N ASN A 65 -10.66 21.67 31.47
CA ASN A 65 -9.80 21.24 30.37
C ASN A 65 -9.09 19.92 30.69
N VAL A 66 -8.51 19.79 31.89
CA VAL A 66 -7.88 18.54 32.33
C VAL A 66 -8.88 17.38 32.35
N LYS A 67 -10.09 17.60 32.87
CA LYS A 67 -11.15 16.57 32.88
C LYS A 67 -11.56 16.14 31.47
N LEU A 68 -11.75 17.09 30.56
CA LEU A 68 -12.06 16.81 29.15
C LEU A 68 -10.94 15.98 28.53
N ARG A 69 -9.68 16.36 28.77
CA ARG A 69 -8.53 15.68 28.20
C ARG A 69 -8.38 14.24 28.69
N LEU A 70 -8.65 13.97 29.97
CA LEU A 70 -8.66 12.61 30.51
C LEU A 70 -9.73 11.76 29.82
N HIS A 71 -10.95 12.29 29.68
CA HIS A 71 -12.04 11.59 29.01
C HIS A 71 -11.74 11.29 27.53
N GLU A 72 -11.07 12.18 26.81
CA GLU A 72 -10.62 11.90 25.43
C GLU A 72 -9.61 10.74 25.36
N LEU A 73 -8.72 10.65 26.35
CA LEU A 73 -7.72 9.59 26.41
C LEU A 73 -8.33 8.25 26.80
N ASP A 74 -9.31 8.24 27.71
CA ASP A 74 -10.02 7.02 28.11
C ASP A 74 -10.78 6.41 26.92
N ASN A 75 -11.43 7.25 26.10
CA ASN A 75 -12.16 6.80 24.90
C ASN A 75 -11.24 6.42 23.72
N LEU A 76 -9.94 6.69 23.80
CA LEU A 76 -9.02 6.50 22.68
C LEU A 76 -8.84 5.03 22.31
N ASP A 77 -8.77 4.15 23.31
CA ASP A 77 -8.55 2.73 23.07
C ASP A 77 -9.77 2.05 22.45
N GLU A 78 -10.98 2.47 22.83
CA GLU A 78 -12.23 2.04 22.19
C GLU A 78 -12.24 2.42 20.71
N ARG A 79 -11.95 3.69 20.40
CA ARG A 79 -11.88 4.17 19.01
C ARG A 79 -10.82 3.44 18.19
N ARG A 80 -9.67 3.13 18.77
CA ARG A 80 -8.61 2.34 18.11
C ARG A 80 -9.08 0.92 17.80
N LEU A 81 -9.83 0.31 18.70
CA LEU A 81 -10.38 -1.03 18.49
C LEU A 81 -11.40 -1.03 17.35
N GLU A 82 -12.32 -0.07 17.33
CA GLU A 82 -13.30 0.10 16.24
C GLU A 82 -12.62 0.30 14.88
N VAL A 83 -11.63 1.19 14.83
CA VAL A 83 -10.85 1.43 13.59
C VAL A 83 -10.10 0.19 13.14
N ARG A 84 -9.57 -0.60 14.08
CA ARG A 84 -8.89 -1.86 13.72
C ARG A 84 -9.86 -2.82 13.02
N GLN A 85 -11.07 -2.96 13.55
CA GLN A 85 -12.12 -3.79 12.96
C GLN A 85 -12.54 -3.25 11.58
N SER A 86 -12.70 -1.93 11.44
CA SER A 86 -13.07 -1.31 10.16
C SER A 86 -12.00 -1.54 9.09
N ILE A 87 -10.72 -1.45 9.46
CA ILE A 87 -9.59 -1.74 8.56
C ILE A 87 -9.60 -3.19 8.12
N GLU A 88 -9.82 -4.13 9.04
CA GLU A 88 -9.86 -5.57 8.73
C GLU A 88 -10.99 -5.88 7.73
N LEU A 89 -12.20 -5.37 7.97
CA LEU A 89 -13.32 -5.51 7.05
C LEU A 89 -13.03 -4.89 5.67
N TYR A 90 -12.41 -3.70 5.66
CA TYR A 90 -12.02 -3.03 4.42
C TYR A 90 -10.97 -3.86 3.65
N GLN A 91 -9.96 -4.38 4.34
CA GLN A 91 -8.93 -5.23 3.74
C GLN A 91 -9.52 -6.52 3.18
N ALA A 92 -10.42 -7.18 3.90
CA ALA A 92 -11.12 -8.38 3.43
C ALA A 92 -11.95 -8.09 2.18
N ARG A 93 -12.67 -6.96 2.14
CA ARG A 93 -13.42 -6.52 0.96
C ARG A 93 -12.51 -6.25 -0.25
N MET A 94 -11.38 -5.58 -0.02
CA MET A 94 -10.39 -5.30 -1.06
C MET A 94 -9.75 -6.57 -1.60
N ALA A 95 -9.37 -7.49 -0.72
CA ALA A 95 -8.84 -8.81 -1.08
C ALA A 95 -9.86 -9.59 -1.92
N GLY A 96 -11.12 -9.69 -1.46
CA GLY A 96 -12.16 -10.38 -2.22
C GLY A 96 -12.43 -9.76 -3.60
N SER A 97 -12.37 -8.44 -3.73
CA SER A 97 -12.50 -7.76 -5.04
C SER A 97 -11.30 -8.01 -5.96
N PHE A 98 -10.10 -8.11 -5.38
CA PHE A 98 -8.90 -8.47 -6.13
C PHE A 98 -8.96 -9.93 -6.58
N ASP A 99 -9.21 -10.86 -5.65
CA ASP A 99 -9.20 -12.31 -5.88
C ASP A 99 -10.26 -12.73 -6.91
N LYS A 100 -11.43 -12.09 -6.94
CA LYS A 100 -12.44 -12.29 -8.00
C LYS A 100 -11.91 -12.05 -9.41
N ARG A 101 -10.91 -11.16 -9.57
CA ARG A 101 -10.29 -10.84 -10.87
C ARG A 101 -9.03 -11.65 -11.15
N VAL A 102 -8.46 -12.30 -10.13
CA VAL A 102 -7.23 -13.09 -10.28
C VAL A 102 -7.57 -14.43 -10.90
N ARG A 103 -7.04 -14.66 -12.10
CA ARG A 103 -7.00 -16.01 -12.68
C ARG A 103 -5.86 -16.78 -12.05
N GLN A 104 -6.19 -17.82 -11.28
CA GLN A 104 -5.21 -18.73 -10.71
C GLN A 104 -4.43 -19.40 -11.85
N ARG A 105 -3.11 -19.20 -11.87
CA ARG A 105 -2.20 -19.87 -12.80
C ARG A 105 -1.37 -20.85 -12.00
N ALA A 106 -1.72 -22.13 -12.12
CA ALA A 106 -0.95 -23.22 -11.55
C ALA A 106 -0.22 -23.96 -12.67
N TYR A 107 1.05 -24.24 -12.44
CA TYR A 107 1.86 -25.04 -13.33
C TYR A 107 2.40 -26.25 -12.60
N LYS A 108 2.66 -27.32 -13.34
CA LYS A 108 3.21 -28.58 -12.87
C LYS A 108 4.64 -28.73 -13.35
N LYS A 109 5.42 -29.57 -12.65
CA LYS A 109 6.74 -29.99 -13.12
C LYS A 109 6.60 -30.59 -14.53
N GLY A 110 7.48 -30.19 -15.45
CA GLY A 110 7.46 -30.60 -16.85
C GLY A 110 6.65 -29.70 -17.79
N ASP A 111 5.86 -28.75 -17.28
CA ASP A 111 5.14 -27.80 -18.13
C ASP A 111 6.12 -26.86 -18.87
N LEU A 112 5.83 -26.64 -20.16
CA LEU A 112 6.50 -25.62 -20.95
C LEU A 112 5.90 -24.25 -20.67
N VAL A 113 6.76 -23.29 -20.35
CA VAL A 113 6.36 -21.92 -20.02
C VAL A 113 7.28 -20.89 -20.67
N LEU A 114 6.72 -19.72 -20.94
CA LEU A 114 7.47 -18.51 -21.27
C LEU A 114 7.59 -17.65 -20.01
N ALA A 115 8.76 -17.05 -19.80
CA ALA A 115 9.03 -16.13 -18.71
C ALA A 115 9.07 -14.68 -19.21
N VAL A 116 8.56 -13.72 -18.43
CA VAL A 116 8.66 -12.30 -18.78
C VAL A 116 10.11 -11.83 -18.69
N LYS A 117 10.64 -11.20 -19.76
CA LYS A 117 11.90 -10.44 -19.71
C LYS A 117 11.73 -9.25 -18.77
N ARG A 118 12.40 -9.27 -17.62
CA ARG A 118 12.30 -8.19 -16.63
C ARG A 118 13.40 -7.15 -16.85
N PRO A 119 13.08 -5.85 -16.92
CA PRO A 119 14.09 -4.80 -16.91
C PRO A 119 14.78 -4.60 -15.55
N MET A 120 14.23 -5.15 -14.45
CA MET A 120 14.81 -5.05 -13.10
C MET A 120 15.91 -6.08 -12.82
N VAL A 121 16.08 -7.10 -13.68
CA VAL A 121 17.26 -7.96 -13.62
C VAL A 121 18.33 -7.25 -14.45
N PHE A 122 19.29 -6.61 -13.79
CA PHE A 122 20.32 -5.75 -14.40
C PHE A 122 21.11 -6.40 -15.56
N ALA A 123 21.02 -7.71 -15.74
CA ALA A 123 21.62 -8.45 -16.85
C ALA A 123 20.89 -8.24 -18.20
N HIS A 124 19.60 -7.92 -18.21
CA HIS A 124 18.83 -7.72 -19.45
C HIS A 124 18.40 -6.26 -19.61
N LYS A 125 19.30 -5.44 -20.15
CA LYS A 125 18.90 -4.17 -20.78
C LYS A 125 18.01 -4.51 -21.98
N SER A 126 16.70 -4.27 -21.86
CA SER A 126 15.77 -4.29 -23.00
C SER A 126 16.34 -3.41 -24.12
N LYS A 127 16.60 -3.99 -25.29
CA LYS A 127 17.28 -3.31 -26.41
C LYS A 127 16.32 -2.66 -27.42
N GLY A 128 15.03 -2.51 -27.10
CA GLY A 128 14.12 -1.68 -27.90
C GLY A 128 12.64 -1.99 -27.75
N LYS A 129 11.79 -1.07 -28.26
CA LYS A 129 10.32 -1.13 -28.24
C LYS A 129 9.71 -2.37 -28.92
N PHE A 130 10.47 -3.06 -29.76
CA PHE A 130 10.01 -4.17 -30.62
C PHE A 130 10.55 -5.56 -30.20
N GLU A 131 11.27 -5.68 -29.08
CA GLU A 131 11.71 -6.99 -28.63
C GLU A 131 10.56 -7.79 -27.98
N PRO A 132 10.53 -9.12 -28.16
CA PRO A 132 9.53 -9.96 -27.52
C PRO A 132 9.67 -9.86 -25.99
N LYS A 133 8.56 -9.54 -25.34
CA LYS A 133 8.45 -9.39 -23.88
C LYS A 133 8.60 -10.72 -23.12
N TRP A 134 8.42 -11.84 -23.83
CA TRP A 134 8.46 -13.19 -23.28
C TRP A 134 9.66 -13.93 -23.85
N GLU A 135 10.36 -14.67 -22.99
CA GLU A 135 11.52 -15.50 -23.31
C GLU A 135 11.22 -16.97 -23.01
N GLY A 136 11.91 -17.87 -23.69
CA GLY A 136 11.72 -19.32 -23.59
C GLY A 136 11.53 -19.97 -24.95
N PRO A 137 11.10 -21.25 -25.00
CA PRO A 137 10.44 -21.98 -23.92
C PRO A 137 11.36 -22.51 -22.82
N TYR A 138 10.85 -22.54 -21.58
CA TYR A 138 11.50 -23.15 -20.42
C TYR A 138 10.63 -24.29 -19.88
N VAL A 139 11.26 -25.25 -19.19
CA VAL A 139 10.58 -26.34 -18.49
C VAL A 139 10.55 -26.07 -16.99
N ILE A 140 9.43 -26.32 -16.33
CA ILE A 140 9.36 -26.22 -14.86
C ILE A 140 10.02 -27.44 -14.22
N ASP A 141 11.04 -27.22 -13.40
CA ASP A 141 11.70 -28.28 -12.60
C ASP A 141 11.06 -28.43 -11.22
N LYS A 142 10.84 -27.32 -10.52
CA LYS A 142 10.29 -27.34 -9.15
C LYS A 142 9.17 -26.33 -9.00
N VAL A 143 8.14 -26.77 -8.29
CA VAL A 143 7.01 -25.94 -7.86
C VAL A 143 7.16 -25.71 -6.35
N PHE A 144 7.20 -24.45 -5.94
CA PHE A 144 7.25 -24.07 -4.52
C PHE A 144 5.84 -23.77 -3.99
N SER A 145 5.62 -23.96 -2.69
CA SER A 145 4.33 -23.74 -2.03
C SER A 145 3.86 -22.28 -2.04
N ASN A 146 4.76 -21.33 -2.23
CA ASN A 146 4.48 -19.89 -2.29
C ASN A 146 4.16 -19.36 -3.70
N GLY A 147 3.96 -20.24 -4.69
CA GLY A 147 3.67 -19.85 -6.08
C GLY A 147 4.89 -19.39 -6.89
N ALA A 148 6.10 -19.68 -6.41
CA ALA A 148 7.33 -19.57 -7.18
C ALA A 148 7.64 -20.88 -7.93
N TYR A 149 8.39 -20.77 -9.03
CA TYR A 149 8.75 -21.88 -9.90
C TYR A 149 10.23 -21.80 -10.27
N ALA A 150 10.93 -22.93 -10.22
CA ALA A 150 12.28 -23.06 -10.77
C ALA A 150 12.19 -23.53 -12.23
N LEU A 151 12.95 -22.87 -13.11
CA LEU A 151 12.94 -23.12 -14.55
C LEU A 151 14.26 -23.72 -15.02
N LEU A 152 14.16 -24.62 -16.00
CA LEU A 152 15.27 -25.19 -16.75
C LEU A 152 15.18 -24.78 -18.22
N ASN A 153 16.34 -24.66 -18.84
CA ASN A 153 16.48 -24.47 -20.28
C ASN A 153 16.19 -25.79 -20.98
N MET A 154 16.04 -25.74 -22.30
CA MET A 154 15.92 -26.95 -23.14
C MET A 154 17.15 -27.87 -23.03
N GLU A 155 18.30 -27.33 -22.61
CA GLU A 155 19.56 -28.05 -22.36
C GLU A 155 19.64 -28.67 -20.95
N GLY A 156 18.65 -28.43 -20.07
CA GLY A 156 18.60 -28.99 -18.71
C GLY A 156 19.28 -28.14 -17.63
N ASP A 157 19.86 -26.99 -17.98
CA ASP A 157 20.49 -26.09 -17.03
C ASP A 157 19.52 -25.11 -16.37
N ARG A 158 19.79 -24.78 -15.10
CA ARG A 158 19.05 -23.73 -14.36
C ARG A 158 19.39 -22.36 -14.92
N CYS A 159 18.43 -21.75 -15.60
CA CYS A 159 18.62 -20.49 -16.31
C CYS A 159 18.45 -19.26 -15.42
N MET A 160 17.67 -19.37 -14.34
CA MET A 160 17.29 -18.22 -13.53
C MET A 160 16.89 -18.57 -12.10
N LEU A 161 16.91 -17.55 -11.23
CA LEU A 161 16.34 -17.63 -9.89
C LEU A 161 14.84 -17.97 -9.95
N PRO A 162 14.28 -18.60 -8.90
CA PRO A 162 12.86 -18.92 -8.85
C PRO A 162 11.97 -17.71 -9.16
N ILE A 163 11.00 -17.90 -10.06
CA ILE A 163 10.15 -16.84 -10.59
C ILE A 163 8.69 -17.07 -10.15
N ASN A 164 7.99 -16.00 -9.77
CA ASN A 164 6.57 -16.08 -9.42
C ASN A 164 5.71 -16.39 -10.67
N GLY A 165 4.73 -17.29 -10.54
CA GLY A 165 3.84 -17.72 -11.62
C GLY A 165 3.07 -16.60 -12.34
N LYS A 166 2.88 -15.44 -11.70
CA LYS A 166 2.29 -14.25 -12.36
C LYS A 166 3.11 -13.75 -13.56
N PHE A 167 4.41 -14.07 -13.59
CA PHE A 167 5.33 -13.73 -14.65
C PHE A 167 5.61 -14.88 -15.61
N LEU A 168 4.81 -15.95 -15.52
CA LEU A 168 4.84 -17.07 -16.43
C LEU A 168 3.60 -17.08 -17.30
N LYS A 169 3.74 -17.66 -18.49
CA LYS A 169 2.66 -17.99 -19.41
C LYS A 169 2.89 -19.39 -19.93
N ARG A 170 1.83 -20.22 -20.00
CA ARG A 170 1.97 -21.56 -20.58
C ARG A 170 2.30 -21.45 -22.06
N TYR A 171 3.28 -22.23 -22.50
CA TYR A 171 3.63 -22.36 -23.91
C TYR A 171 2.93 -23.61 -24.46
N TYR A 172 2.27 -23.45 -25.60
CA TYR A 172 1.68 -24.54 -26.36
C TYR A 172 2.46 -24.63 -27.66
N PRO A 173 3.17 -25.74 -27.92
CA PRO A 173 3.93 -25.95 -29.15
C PRO A 173 3.04 -26.09 -30.38
#